data_AF-A0A6G0XGY3-F1
#
_entry.id   AF-A0A6G0XGY3-F1
#
_cell.length_a   1.000
_cell.length_b   1.000
_cell.length_c   1.000
_cell.angle_alpha   90.00
_cell.angle_beta   90.00
_cell.angle_gamma   90.00
#
_symmetry.space_group_name_H-M   'P 1'
#
loop_
_entity.id
_entity.type
_entity.pdbx_description
1 polymer ?
#
loop_
_entity_poly.entity_id
_entity_poly.type
_entity_poly.pdbx_seq_one_letter_code
_entity_poly.pdbx_strand_id
1 'polypeptide(L)'
;MGSAPTSLRVNEEFRRYFRTWDIMDVTVARMKYRQLTLRYCINMEQLAIVLGRQLPDPLVSFVFGLFAPKPIREPRSVPVVDAVEVFVGLILVCQATLAQRIAFIFDLMDSRGLGQLSESELSICK
;
A
#
# COMPACT_ATOMS: atom_id res chain seq x y z
N MET A 1 -2.31 -24.67 -17.24
CA MET A 1 -1.75 -23.69 -16.30
C MET A 1 -2.43 -22.35 -16.57
N GLY A 2 -3.43 -21.98 -15.79
CA GLY A 2 -4.10 -20.69 -15.96
C GLY A 2 -3.19 -19.57 -15.48
N SER A 3 -2.75 -18.69 -16.38
CA SER A 3 -2.14 -17.44 -15.97
C SER A 3 -3.24 -16.59 -15.35
N ALA A 4 -3.41 -16.67 -14.03
CA ALA A 4 -4.16 -15.64 -13.31
C ALA A 4 -3.43 -14.31 -13.59
N PRO A 5 -4.05 -13.33 -14.27
CA PRO A 5 -3.45 -12.03 -14.37
C PRO A 5 -3.35 -11.49 -12.94
N THR A 6 -2.13 -11.42 -12.41
CA THR A 6 -1.85 -10.75 -11.13
C THR A 6 -2.50 -9.38 -11.19
N SER A 7 -3.37 -9.03 -10.23
CA SER A 7 -4.18 -7.80 -10.22
C SER A 7 -3.36 -6.53 -10.47
N LEU A 8 -2.08 -6.55 -10.12
CA LEU A 8 -1.12 -5.46 -10.35
C LEU A 8 -0.67 -5.28 -11.81
N ARG A 9 -0.76 -6.31 -12.65
CA ARG A 9 -0.61 -6.17 -14.12
C ARG A 9 -1.87 -5.58 -14.78
N VAL A 10 -3.01 -5.61 -14.09
CA VAL A 10 -4.31 -5.25 -14.64
C VAL A 10 -4.63 -3.77 -14.47
N ASN A 11 -3.91 -3.05 -13.60
CA ASN A 11 -4.18 -1.63 -13.35
C ASN A 11 -3.12 -0.70 -13.94
N GLU A 12 -3.20 -0.47 -15.26
CA GLU A 12 -2.33 0.47 -15.98
C GLU A 12 -2.42 1.89 -15.44
N GLU A 13 -3.58 2.29 -14.92
CA GLU A 13 -3.82 3.62 -14.37
C GLU A 13 -3.04 3.82 -13.06
N PHE A 14 -3.06 2.85 -12.15
CA PHE A 14 -2.23 2.87 -10.94
C PHE A 14 -0.74 2.95 -11.28
N ARG A 15 -0.28 2.16 -12.26
CA ARG A 15 1.09 2.25 -12.75
C ARG A 15 1.38 3.64 -13.34
N ARG A 16 0.47 4.23 -14.10
CA ARG A 16 0.66 5.56 -14.72
C ARG A 16 0.90 6.66 -13.68
N TYR A 17 0.16 6.67 -12.58
CA TYR A 17 0.31 7.69 -11.53
C TYR A 17 1.62 7.61 -10.77
N PHE A 18 2.11 6.38 -10.51
CA PHE A 18 3.25 6.16 -9.62
C PHE A 18 4.53 5.73 -10.35
N ARG A 19 4.53 5.63 -11.68
CA ARG A 19 5.73 5.26 -12.47
C ARG A 19 6.85 6.30 -12.40
N THR A 20 6.54 7.54 -12.07
CA THR A 20 7.55 8.60 -11.87
C THR A 20 8.11 8.63 -10.45
N TRP A 21 7.45 7.96 -9.50
CA TRP A 21 7.97 7.86 -8.14
C TRP A 21 9.17 6.93 -8.11
N ASP A 22 10.14 7.23 -7.27
CA ASP A 22 11.21 6.32 -6.91
C ASP A 22 11.00 5.75 -5.49
N ILE A 23 11.97 4.98 -5.01
CA ILE A 23 11.89 4.34 -3.69
C ILE A 23 11.97 5.35 -2.54
N MET A 24 12.55 6.54 -2.75
CA MET A 24 12.60 7.60 -1.74
C MET A 24 11.23 8.26 -1.58
N ASP A 25 10.46 8.44 -2.66
CA ASP A 25 9.08 8.93 -2.56
C ASP A 25 8.21 7.98 -1.71
N VAL A 26 8.36 6.67 -1.94
CA VAL A 26 7.67 5.65 -1.13
C VAL A 26 8.15 5.68 0.33
N THR A 27 9.45 5.91 0.55
CA THR A 27 10.02 6.08 1.89
C THR A 27 9.39 7.27 2.63
N VAL A 28 9.25 8.41 1.96
CA VAL A 28 8.61 9.61 2.53
C VAL A 28 7.14 9.34 2.85
N ALA A 29 6.40 8.69 1.96
CA ALA A 29 5.02 8.27 2.23
C ALA A 29 4.94 7.34 3.46
N ARG A 30 5.87 6.40 3.59
CA ARG A 30 5.97 5.50 4.75
C ARG A 30 6.27 6.25 6.05
N MET A 31 7.14 7.26 6.01
CA MET A 31 7.43 8.10 7.17
C MET A 31 6.17 8.86 7.64
N LYS A 32 5.41 9.46 6.70
CA LYS A 32 4.14 10.13 7.01
C LYS A 32 3.14 9.16 7.64
N TYR A 33 3.00 7.95 7.08
CA TYR A 33 2.15 6.91 7.66
C TYR A 33 2.54 6.57 9.10
N ARG A 34 3.82 6.31 9.36
CA ARG A 34 4.33 5.99 10.71
C ARG A 34 4.09 7.11 11.73
N GLN A 35 4.05 8.36 11.28
CA GLN A 35 3.73 9.51 12.14
C GLN A 35 2.24 9.65 12.42
N LEU A 36 1.38 9.19 11.50
CA LEU A 36 -0.07 9.32 11.62
C LEU A 36 -0.71 8.25 12.51
N THR A 37 -0.25 7.00 12.40
CA THR A 37 -0.92 5.88 13.05
C THR A 37 -0.01 4.67 13.21
N LEU A 38 -0.28 3.87 14.24
CA LEU A 38 0.29 2.53 14.42
C LEU A 38 -0.65 1.43 13.90
N ARG A 39 -1.83 1.80 13.39
CA ARG A 39 -2.82 0.86 12.86
C ARG A 39 -2.48 0.47 11.43
N TYR A 40 -2.62 -0.80 11.11
CA TYR A 40 -2.47 -1.34 9.75
C TYR A 40 -3.55 -0.87 8.76
N CYS A 41 -4.64 -0.27 9.22
CA CYS A 41 -5.69 0.25 8.36
C CYS A 41 -5.75 1.77 8.39
N ILE A 42 -5.94 2.39 7.22
CA ILE A 42 -6.08 3.85 7.06
C ILE A 42 -7.39 4.21 6.35
N ASN A 43 -8.00 5.32 6.77
CA ASN A 43 -9.15 5.90 6.07
C ASN A 43 -8.71 6.81 4.90
N MET A 44 -9.67 7.38 4.18
CA MET A 44 -9.40 8.20 2.99
C MET A 44 -8.61 9.49 3.31
N GLU A 45 -8.89 10.14 4.44
CA GLU A 45 -8.17 11.34 4.88
C GLU A 45 -6.71 11.03 5.20
N GLN A 46 -6.46 9.94 5.93
CA GLN A 46 -5.13 9.45 6.24
C GLN A 46 -4.37 9.06 4.97
N LEU A 47 -5.03 8.40 4.01
CA LEU A 47 -4.43 8.08 2.72
C LEU A 47 -4.02 9.35 1.95
N ALA A 48 -4.84 10.40 1.97
CA ALA A 48 -4.48 11.68 1.34
C ALA A 48 -3.19 12.25 1.96
N ILE A 49 -3.07 12.25 3.29
CA ILE A 49 -1.87 12.74 3.98
C ILE A 49 -0.65 11.90 3.61
N VAL A 50 -0.77 10.56 3.61
CA VAL A 50 0.30 9.63 3.22
C VAL A 50 0.79 9.92 1.79
N LEU A 51 -0.14 10.13 0.85
CA LEU A 51 0.17 10.46 -0.54
C LEU A 51 0.60 11.92 -0.74
N GLY A 52 0.60 12.75 0.31
CA GLY A 52 0.92 14.18 0.22
C GLY A 52 -0.09 14.99 -0.60
N ARG A 53 -1.37 14.61 -0.55
CA ARG A 53 -2.49 15.21 -1.27
C ARG A 53 -3.49 15.84 -0.30
N GLN A 54 -4.36 16.68 -0.82
CA GLN A 54 -5.49 17.27 -0.10
C GLN A 54 -6.80 16.79 -0.74
N LEU A 55 -7.83 16.54 0.06
CA LEU A 55 -9.15 16.15 -0.46
C LEU A 55 -9.94 17.39 -0.93
N PRO A 56 -10.79 17.26 -1.97
CA PRO A 56 -10.99 16.06 -2.78
C PRO A 56 -9.87 15.88 -3.81
N ASP A 57 -9.35 14.65 -3.94
CA ASP A 57 -8.33 14.31 -4.94
C ASP A 57 -8.72 12.98 -5.64
N PRO A 58 -8.79 12.96 -6.99
CA PRO A 58 -9.25 11.78 -7.74
C PRO A 58 -8.27 10.61 -7.64
N LEU A 59 -6.97 10.86 -7.50
CA LEU A 59 -5.96 9.82 -7.30
C LEU A 59 -6.15 9.16 -5.93
N VAL A 60 -6.41 9.95 -4.88
CA VAL A 60 -6.69 9.41 -3.55
C VAL A 60 -7.93 8.51 -3.58
N SER A 61 -9.02 8.97 -4.19
CA SER A 61 -10.25 8.18 -4.35
C SER A 61 -10.02 6.89 -5.14
N PHE A 62 -9.22 6.96 -6.20
CA PHE A 62 -8.86 5.83 -7.03
C PHE A 62 -8.04 4.78 -6.25
N VAL A 63 -6.97 5.20 -5.57
CA VAL A 63 -6.14 4.29 -4.75
C VAL A 63 -7.00 3.68 -3.65
N PHE A 64 -7.83 4.49 -2.99
CA PHE A 64 -8.73 4.00 -1.96
C PHE A 64 -9.69 2.94 -2.50
N GLY A 65 -10.32 3.17 -3.65
CA GLY A 65 -11.21 2.20 -4.29
C GLY A 65 -10.51 0.93 -4.78
N LEU A 66 -9.24 1.04 -5.17
CA LEU A 66 -8.43 -0.10 -5.63
C LEU A 66 -8.11 -1.09 -4.49
N PHE A 67 -7.83 -0.57 -3.30
CA PHE A 67 -7.45 -1.34 -2.11
C PHE A 67 -8.57 -1.49 -1.08
N ALA A 68 -9.75 -0.90 -1.32
CA ALA A 68 -10.90 -1.09 -0.46
C ALA A 68 -11.33 -2.55 -0.46
N PRO A 69 -11.55 -3.16 0.72
CA PRO A 69 -12.07 -4.52 0.78
C PRO A 69 -13.43 -4.55 0.07
N LYS A 70 -13.63 -5.55 -0.80
CA LYS A 70 -14.95 -5.78 -1.38
C LYS A 70 -15.95 -6.00 -0.23
N PRO A 71 -17.15 -5.41 -0.28
CA PRO A 71 -18.12 -5.55 0.80
C PRO A 71 -18.58 -7.02 0.87
N ILE A 72 -17.96 -7.81 1.75
CA ILE A 72 -18.27 -9.24 1.90
C ILE A 72 -19.24 -9.46 3.08
N ARG A 73 -19.24 -8.61 4.11
CA ARG A 73 -20.25 -8.54 5.17
C ARG A 73 -19.99 -7.30 6.05
N GLU A 74 -21.08 -6.62 6.41
CA GLU A 74 -21.20 -5.46 7.29
C GLU A 74 -20.39 -4.21 6.89
N PRO A 75 -21.05 -3.10 6.49
CA PRO A 75 -20.36 -1.85 6.27
C PRO A 75 -19.76 -1.38 7.60
N ARG A 76 -18.42 -1.37 7.71
CA ARG A 76 -17.75 -0.61 8.76
C ARG A 76 -18.25 0.84 8.66
N SER A 77 -18.50 1.47 9.80
CA SER A 77 -18.99 2.87 9.85
C SER A 77 -18.06 3.85 9.15
N VAL A 78 -16.77 3.52 9.04
CA VAL A 78 -15.78 4.23 8.24
C VAL A 78 -15.07 3.23 7.31
N PRO A 79 -15.08 3.45 5.99
CA PRO A 79 -14.33 2.60 5.09
C PRO A 79 -12.83 2.80 5.33
N VAL A 80 -12.06 1.71 5.29
CA VAL A 80 -10.60 1.72 5.47
C VAL A 80 -9.94 0.76 4.49
N VAL A 81 -8.67 1.02 4.18
CA VAL A 81 -7.81 0.15 3.36
C VAL A 81 -6.64 -0.36 4.20
N ASP A 82 -6.07 -1.51 3.82
CA ASP A 82 -4.84 -2.02 4.42
C ASP A 82 -3.64 -1.20 3.91
N ALA A 83 -2.93 -0.55 4.84
CA ALA A 83 -1.79 0.29 4.51
C ALA A 83 -0.62 -0.54 3.93
N VAL A 84 -0.43 -1.78 4.40
CA VAL A 84 0.61 -2.68 3.89
C VAL A 84 0.32 -3.01 2.43
N GLU A 85 -0.91 -3.35 2.08
CA GLU A 85 -1.29 -3.62 0.68
C GLU A 85 -1.05 -2.41 -0.22
N VAL A 86 -1.41 -1.21 0.24
CA VAL A 86 -1.14 0.04 -0.49
C VAL A 86 0.36 0.23 -0.71
N PHE A 87 1.18 0.09 0.34
CA PHE A 87 2.63 0.27 0.23
C PHE A 87 3.29 -0.80 -0.66
N VAL A 88 2.88 -2.07 -0.55
CA VAL A 88 3.35 -3.12 -1.47
C VAL A 88 3.00 -2.74 -2.91
N GLY A 89 1.78 -2.26 -3.16
CA GLY A 89 1.37 -1.74 -4.46
C GLY A 89 2.32 -0.65 -4.98
N LEU A 90 2.58 0.39 -4.18
CA LEU A 90 3.48 1.48 -4.51
C LEU A 90 4.92 0.99 -4.80
N ILE A 91 5.45 0.10 -3.95
CA ILE A 91 6.78 -0.48 -4.13
C ILE A 91 6.87 -1.28 -5.43
N LEU A 92 5.79 -1.94 -5.87
CA LEU A 92 5.78 -2.73 -7.11
C LEU A 92 5.69 -1.90 -8.39
N VAL A 93 5.24 -0.63 -8.32
CA VAL A 93 5.07 0.23 -9.51
C VAL A 93 6.06 1.38 -9.61
N CYS A 94 6.67 1.81 -8.51
CA CYS A 94 7.71 2.86 -8.50
C CYS A 94 8.98 2.44 -9.26
N GLN A 95 9.90 3.36 -9.49
CA GLN A 95 11.22 3.11 -10.05
C GLN A 95 12.15 2.53 -8.99
N ALA A 96 12.37 1.22 -9.08
CA ALA A 96 13.25 0.48 -8.19
C ALA A 96 13.76 -0.78 -8.88
N THR A 97 14.99 -1.18 -8.55
CA THR A 97 15.54 -2.49 -8.91
C THR A 97 14.80 -3.60 -8.18
N LEU A 98 14.88 -4.85 -8.68
CA LEU A 98 14.28 -5.99 -7.99
C LEU A 98 14.80 -6.14 -6.55
N ALA A 99 16.11 -5.96 -6.34
CA ALA A 99 16.71 -6.03 -5.02
C ALA A 99 16.15 -4.97 -4.07
N GLN A 100 16.01 -3.72 -4.52
CA GLN A 100 15.40 -2.65 -3.73
C GLN A 100 13.94 -2.96 -3.38
N ARG A 101 13.15 -3.47 -4.32
CA ARG A 101 11.75 -3.84 -4.05
C ARG A 101 11.64 -4.92 -2.98
N ILE A 102 12.45 -5.96 -3.09
CA ILE A 102 12.46 -7.07 -2.12
C ILE A 102 12.88 -6.53 -0.73
N ALA A 103 13.96 -5.75 -0.66
CA ALA A 103 14.42 -5.17 0.59
C ALA A 103 13.35 -4.29 1.25
N PHE A 104 12.70 -3.41 0.48
CA PHE A 104 11.66 -2.54 1.01
C PHE A 104 10.38 -3.26 1.43
N ILE A 105 9.98 -4.30 0.70
CA ILE A 105 8.84 -5.14 1.11
C ILE A 105 9.20 -5.90 2.39
N PHE A 106 10.41 -6.45 2.47
CA PHE A 106 10.89 -7.11 3.68
C PHE A 106 10.84 -6.15 4.88
N ASP A 107 11.43 -4.97 4.75
CA ASP A 107 11.43 -3.95 5.80
C ASP A 107 10.02 -3.48 6.16
N LEU A 108 9.09 -3.49 5.21
CA LEU A 108 7.68 -3.15 5.44
C LEU A 108 6.98 -4.21 6.31
N MET A 109 7.27 -5.49 6.05
CA MET A 109 6.69 -6.64 6.74
C MET A 109 7.34 -6.93 8.09
N ASP A 110 8.63 -6.63 8.24
CA ASP A 110 9.38 -6.74 9.50
C ASP A 110 9.00 -5.58 10.42
N SER A 111 7.80 -5.71 11.01
CA SER A 111 7.21 -4.71 11.89
C SER A 111 8.05 -4.49 13.15
N ARG A 112 8.85 -5.49 13.54
CA ARG A 112 9.69 -5.50 14.75
C ARG A 112 11.13 -5.03 14.50
N GLY A 113 11.56 -4.96 13.24
CA GLY A 113 12.92 -4.57 12.87
C GLY A 113 13.99 -5.56 13.33
N LEU A 114 13.63 -6.85 13.41
CA LEU A 114 14.54 -7.91 13.89
C LEU A 114 15.40 -8.51 12.78
N GLY A 115 15.21 -8.08 11.53
CA GLY A 115 15.85 -8.66 10.35
C GLY A 115 15.31 -10.04 10.00
N GLN A 116 14.14 -10.41 10.52
CA GLN A 116 13.49 -11.71 10.33
C GLN A 116 11.97 -11.53 10.29
N LEU A 117 11.29 -12.31 9.46
CA LEU A 117 9.82 -12.32 9.40
C LEU A 117 9.29 -13.51 10.21
N SER A 118 8.44 -13.23 11.19
CA SER A 118 7.71 -14.25 11.94
C SER A 118 6.54 -14.81 11.13
N GLU A 119 6.05 -16.00 11.52
CA GLU A 119 4.88 -16.63 10.88
C GLU A 119 3.63 -15.73 10.97
N SER A 120 3.49 -14.98 12.06
CA SER A 120 2.44 -13.96 12.23
C SER A 120 2.58 -12.75 11.31
N GLU A 121 3.81 -12.39 10.91
CA GLU A 121 4.04 -11.30 9.94
C GLU A 121 3.79 -11.78 8.51
N LEU A 122 3.95 -13.07 8.24
CA LEU A 122 3.64 -13.68 6.95
C LEU A 122 2.16 -14.07 6.81
N SER A 123 1.42 -14.15 7.92
CA SER A 123 -0.01 -14.45 7.89
C SER A 123 -0.82 -13.24 7.44
N ILE A 124 -1.46 -13.36 6.28
CA ILE A 124 -2.41 -12.37 5.77
C ILE A 124 -3.62 -12.33 6.72
N CYS A 125 -3.94 -11.16 7.29
CA CYS A 125 -5.20 -10.95 7.99
C CYS A 125 -6.35 -11.20 7.01
N LYS A 126 -7.00 -12.36 7.14
CA LYS A 126 -8.28 -12.64 6.48
C LYS A 126 -9.43 -12.04 7.28
#